data_AF-A0A2A5M6L2-F1
#
_entry.id   AF-A0A2A5M6L2-F1
#
_cell.length_a   1.000
_cell.length_b   1.000
_cell.length_c   1.000
_cell.angle_alpha   90.00
_cell.angle_beta   90.00
_cell.angle_gamma   90.00
#
_symmetry.space_group_name_H-M   'P 1'
#
loop_
_entity.id
_entity.type
_entity.pdbx_description
1 polymer ?
#
loop_
_entity_poly.entity_id
_entity_poly.type
_entity_poly.pdbx_seq_one_letter_code
_entity_poly.pdbx_strand_id
1 'polypeptide(L)'
;VTGLHHGDIGFPTEDGVIVKKNMERLIGKIKNNQEDICSYEEYMLDDAEFLIIAYGSVSRSAKEAIQRLREQGIKVGLFRPITLYPVAEKKIAEVVSKFKKVMVSELN
;
A
#
# COMPACT_ATOMS: atom_id res chain seq x y z
N VAL A 1 19.75 -8.22 23.28
CA VAL A 1 18.62 -8.20 22.31
C VAL A 1 17.82 -9.47 22.53
N THR A 2 16.51 -9.37 22.79
CA THR A 2 15.62 -10.52 23.07
C THR A 2 14.37 -10.45 22.17
N GLY A 3 13.81 -11.61 21.81
CA GLY A 3 12.52 -11.72 21.12
C GLY A 3 11.31 -11.74 22.06
N LEU A 4 11.54 -11.84 23.37
CA LEU A 4 10.50 -11.77 24.39
C LEU A 4 10.01 -10.33 24.57
N HIS A 5 8.84 -10.18 25.17
CA HIS A 5 8.39 -8.91 25.71
C HIS A 5 9.43 -8.34 26.68
N HIS A 6 9.76 -7.05 26.53
CA HIS A 6 10.81 -6.39 27.30
C HIS A 6 10.53 -4.89 27.46
N GLY A 7 11.07 -4.32 28.54
CA GLY A 7 11.15 -2.87 28.75
C GLY A 7 12.41 -2.25 28.14
N ASP A 8 12.70 -1.01 28.51
CA ASP A 8 13.74 -0.19 27.87
C ASP A 8 15.17 -0.74 28.03
N ILE A 9 15.43 -1.52 29.08
CA ILE A 9 16.74 -2.15 29.35
C ILE A 9 16.92 -3.54 28.72
N GLY A 10 15.89 -4.06 28.03
CA GLY A 10 15.98 -5.30 27.24
C GLY A 10 15.89 -6.63 28.01
N PHE A 11 15.63 -6.61 29.32
CA PHE A 11 15.31 -7.81 30.08
C PHE A 11 13.83 -8.22 29.87
N PRO A 12 13.53 -9.53 29.84
CA PRO A 12 12.16 -10.02 29.66
C PRO A 12 11.19 -9.53 30.75
N THR A 13 9.94 -9.27 30.37
CA THR A 13 8.87 -8.88 31.29
C THR A 13 7.52 -9.34 30.77
N GLU A 14 6.61 -9.66 31.70
CA GLU A 14 5.20 -9.97 31.45
C GLU A 14 4.28 -8.84 31.97
N ASP A 15 4.85 -7.70 32.39
CA ASP A 15 4.07 -6.54 32.85
C ASP A 15 3.29 -5.92 31.67
N GLY A 16 1.97 -6.07 31.68
CA GLY A 16 1.10 -5.62 30.59
C GLY A 16 1.20 -4.12 30.28
N VAL A 17 1.53 -3.26 31.25
CA VAL A 17 1.69 -1.81 31.01
C VAL A 17 2.97 -1.56 30.24
N ILE A 18 4.08 -2.19 30.65
CA ILE A 18 5.37 -2.08 29.95
C ILE A 18 5.27 -2.66 28.55
N VAL A 19 4.64 -3.83 28.41
CA VAL A 19 4.42 -4.51 27.12
C VAL A 19 3.60 -3.63 26.19
N LYS A 20 2.46 -3.10 26.65
CA LYS A 20 1.61 -2.22 25.85
C LYS A 20 2.37 -0.98 25.37
N LYS A 21 3.07 -0.28 26.27
CA LYS A 21 3.88 0.90 25.91
C LYS A 21 4.91 0.55 24.83
N ASN A 22 5.61 -0.57 24.98
CA ASN A 22 6.62 -0.98 24.00
C ASN A 22 5.99 -1.36 22.65
N MET A 23 4.87 -2.09 22.65
CA MET A 23 4.12 -2.43 21.43
C MET A 23 3.61 -1.19 20.70
N GLU A 24 2.98 -0.26 21.42
CA GLU A 24 2.49 1.01 20.85
C GLU A 24 3.63 1.83 20.24
N ARG A 25 4.79 1.88 20.91
CA ARG A 25 5.99 2.51 20.37
C ARG A 25 6.46 1.81 19.10
N LEU A 26 6.58 0.48 19.08
CA LEU A 26 7.07 -0.29 17.93
C LEU A 26 6.12 -0.19 16.73
N ILE A 27 4.82 -0.33 16.95
CA ILE A 27 3.80 -0.19 15.91
C ILE A 27 3.74 1.27 15.44
N GLY A 28 3.79 2.22 16.37
CA GLY A 28 3.77 3.66 16.11
C GLY A 28 4.94 4.12 15.24
N LYS A 29 6.12 3.53 15.37
CA LYS A 29 7.26 3.81 14.45
C LYS A 29 6.89 3.61 12.98
N ILE A 30 6.02 2.65 12.67
CA ILE A 30 5.58 2.39 11.30
C ILE A 30 4.33 3.23 11.01
N LYS A 31 3.29 3.10 11.84
CA LYS A 31 1.97 3.70 11.58
C LYS A 31 1.95 5.22 11.59
N ASN A 32 2.84 5.87 12.34
CA ASN A 32 2.90 7.34 12.42
C ASN A 32 3.72 7.95 11.29
N ASN A 33 4.47 7.14 10.53
CA ASN A 33 5.36 7.60 9.45
C ASN A 33 4.92 7.03 8.09
N GLN A 34 3.63 6.71 7.93
CA GLN A 34 3.10 6.11 6.71
C GLN A 34 3.33 7.00 5.49
N GLU A 35 3.20 8.32 5.63
CA GLU A 35 3.38 9.26 4.51
C GLU A 35 4.84 9.26 4.00
N ASP A 36 5.81 8.98 4.87
CA ASP A 36 7.24 8.88 4.52
C ASP A 36 7.62 7.50 3.97
N ILE A 37 6.93 6.43 4.39
CA ILE A 37 7.25 5.04 4.05
C ILE A 37 6.49 4.55 2.81
N CYS A 38 5.26 5.01 2.63
CA CYS A 38 4.38 4.52 1.57
C CYS A 38 4.78 5.09 0.21
N SER A 39 5.14 4.20 -0.71
CA SER A 39 5.41 4.52 -2.10
C SER A 39 4.37 3.86 -3.00
N TYR A 40 4.00 4.56 -4.06
CA TYR A 40 3.05 4.11 -5.08
C TYR A 40 3.40 4.75 -6.41
N GLU A 41 2.87 4.18 -7.48
CA GLU A 41 3.00 4.69 -8.84
C GLU A 41 1.61 4.91 -9.43
N GLU A 42 1.42 6.08 -10.02
CA GLU A 42 0.26 6.42 -10.85
C GLU A 42 0.69 6.36 -12.31
N TYR A 43 -0.02 5.59 -13.13
CA TYR A 43 0.27 5.44 -14.54
C TYR A 43 -0.99 5.72 -15.34
N MET A 44 -0.96 6.78 -16.16
CA MET A 44 -2.05 7.08 -17.08
C MET A 44 -3.41 7.27 -16.36
N LEU A 45 -3.42 7.94 -15.20
CA LEU A 45 -4.62 8.12 -14.37
C LEU A 45 -5.36 9.44 -14.58
N ASP A 46 -4.71 10.49 -15.07
CA ASP A 46 -5.28 11.86 -15.13
C ASP A 46 -6.60 11.93 -15.92
N ASP A 47 -6.72 11.18 -17.01
CA ASP A 47 -7.90 11.13 -17.89
C ASP A 47 -8.60 9.76 -17.90
N ALA A 48 -8.22 8.85 -17.01
CA ALA A 48 -8.75 7.49 -17.00
C ALA A 48 -10.23 7.44 -16.59
N GLU A 49 -10.99 6.57 -17.25
CA GLU A 49 -12.38 6.23 -16.92
C GLU A 49 -12.48 4.90 -16.15
N PHE A 50 -11.47 4.03 -16.30
CA PHE A 50 -11.35 2.75 -15.60
C PHE A 50 -10.03 2.67 -14.83
N LEU A 51 -10.09 2.11 -13.62
CA LEU A 51 -8.92 1.91 -12.77
C LEU A 51 -8.54 0.43 -12.71
N ILE A 52 -7.26 0.15 -12.97
CA ILE A 52 -6.61 -1.10 -12.59
C ILE A 52 -5.75 -0.84 -11.35
N ILE A 53 -5.83 -1.74 -10.38
CA ILE A 53 -4.87 -1.83 -9.27
C ILE A 53 -4.10 -3.13 -9.44
N ALA A 54 -2.77 -3.04 -9.49
CA ALA A 54 -1.90 -4.22 -9.58
C ALA A 54 -0.58 -3.93 -8.86
N TYR A 55 0.03 -4.96 -8.29
CA TYR A 55 1.34 -4.88 -7.65
C TYR A 55 2.30 -5.95 -8.16
N GLY A 56 3.56 -5.90 -7.71
CA GLY A 56 4.55 -6.92 -8.04
C GLY A 56 4.84 -7.05 -9.54
N SER A 57 4.96 -8.27 -10.04
CA SER A 57 5.20 -8.56 -11.46
C SER A 57 3.98 -8.28 -12.35
N VAL A 58 2.76 -8.45 -11.80
CA VAL A 58 1.50 -8.27 -12.52
C VAL A 58 1.33 -6.84 -13.02
N SER A 59 1.87 -5.85 -12.30
CA SER A 59 1.82 -4.45 -12.74
C SER A 59 2.49 -4.20 -14.09
N ARG A 60 3.47 -5.03 -14.50
CA ARG A 60 4.10 -4.91 -15.82
C ARG A 60 3.14 -5.31 -16.94
N SER A 61 2.48 -6.45 -16.79
CA SER A 61 1.46 -6.92 -17.74
C SER A 61 0.25 -5.98 -17.78
N ALA A 62 -0.13 -5.40 -16.64
CA ALA A 62 -1.18 -4.40 -16.57
C ALA A 62 -0.86 -3.15 -17.42
N LYS A 63 0.38 -2.64 -17.37
CA LYS A 63 0.80 -1.49 -18.20
C LYS A 63 0.72 -1.79 -19.69
N GLU A 64 1.20 -2.95 -20.12
CA GLU A 64 1.09 -3.40 -21.51
C GLU A 64 -0.38 -3.47 -21.97
N ALA A 65 -1.25 -4.04 -21.14
CA ALA A 65 -2.68 -4.10 -21.44
C ALA A 65 -3.31 -2.71 -21.52
N ILE A 66 -2.94 -1.79 -20.63
CA ILE A 66 -3.40 -0.39 -20.64
C ILE A 66 -3.00 0.32 -21.93
N GLN A 67 -1.75 0.14 -22.39
CA GLN A 67 -1.27 0.74 -23.64
C GLN A 67 -2.13 0.28 -24.83
N ARG A 68 -2.34 -1.04 -24.96
CA ARG A 68 -3.19 -1.62 -26.03
C ARG A 68 -4.64 -1.16 -25.96
N LEU A 69 -5.21 -1.04 -24.77
CA LEU A 69 -6.58 -0.55 -24.58
C LEU A 69 -6.72 0.93 -24.94
N ARG A 70 -5.71 1.73 -24.62
CA ARG A 70 -5.67 3.15 -24.97
C ARG A 70 -5.53 3.39 -26.47
N GLU A 71 -4.78 2.55 -27.19
CA GLU A 71 -4.74 2.56 -28.66
C GLU A 71 -6.12 2.31 -29.28
N GLN A 72 -7.00 1.60 -28.57
CA GLN A 72 -8.39 1.34 -28.96
C GLN A 72 -9.36 2.44 -28.48
N GLY A 73 -8.85 3.53 -27.89
CA GLY A 73 -9.65 4.64 -27.37
C GLY A 73 -10.25 4.40 -25.99
N ILE A 74 -9.89 3.30 -25.30
CA ILE A 74 -10.41 2.99 -23.96
C ILE A 74 -9.47 3.61 -22.92
N LYS A 75 -9.97 4.58 -22.17
CA LYS A 75 -9.20 5.33 -21.17
C LYS A 75 -9.08 4.54 -19.87
N VAL A 76 -8.05 3.71 -19.77
CA VAL A 76 -7.71 2.96 -18.56
C VAL A 76 -6.44 3.53 -17.93
N GLY A 77 -6.37 3.54 -16.60
CA GLY A 77 -5.18 3.89 -15.83
C GLY A 77 -4.84 2.83 -14.79
N LEU A 78 -3.64 2.93 -14.22
CA LEU A 78 -3.12 2.03 -13.19
C LEU A 78 -2.71 2.81 -11.94
N PHE A 79 -3.21 2.35 -10.80
CA PHE A 79 -2.61 2.63 -9.50
C PHE A 79 -1.82 1.41 -9.03
N ARG A 80 -0.51 1.58 -8.81
CA ARG A 80 0.37 0.50 -8.36
C ARG A 80 0.90 0.80 -6.97
N PRO A 81 0.45 0.08 -5.93
CA PRO A 81 1.12 0.08 -4.64
C PRO A 81 2.55 -0.49 -4.80
N ILE A 82 3.55 0.25 -4.34
CA ILE A 82 4.93 -0.25 -4.23
C ILE A 82 5.17 -0.76 -2.82
N THR A 83 4.78 0.02 -1.81
CA THR A 83 4.74 -0.42 -0.41
C THR A 83 3.41 -1.11 -0.14
N LEU A 84 3.45 -2.39 0.26
CA LEU A 84 2.24 -3.17 0.61
C LEU A 84 1.87 -3.05 2.10
N TYR A 85 2.86 -2.85 2.98
CA TYR A 85 2.63 -2.58 4.39
C TYR A 85 3.68 -1.60 4.96
N PRO A 86 3.25 -0.50 5.60
CA PRO A 86 1.88 0.00 5.60
C PRO A 86 1.45 0.38 4.18
N VAL A 87 0.16 0.30 3.89
CA VAL A 87 -0.37 0.68 2.57
C VAL A 87 -0.75 2.15 2.57
N ALA A 88 -0.71 2.81 1.41
CA ALA A 88 -1.12 4.20 1.24
C ALA A 88 -2.66 4.37 1.28
N GLU A 89 -3.30 4.05 2.42
CA GLU A 89 -4.77 3.99 2.57
C GLU A 89 -5.47 5.26 2.11
N LYS A 90 -5.00 6.44 2.58
CA LYS A 90 -5.56 7.75 2.19
C LYS A 90 -5.54 7.94 0.68
N LYS A 91 -4.41 7.57 0.05
CA LYS A 91 -4.22 7.76 -1.38
C LYS A 91 -5.04 6.78 -2.20
N ILE A 92 -5.11 5.52 -1.79
CA ILE A 92 -5.97 4.52 -2.44
C ILE A 92 -7.43 4.96 -2.37
N ALA A 93 -7.90 5.43 -1.21
CA ALA A 93 -9.26 5.93 -1.05
C ALA A 93 -9.52 7.15 -1.97
N GLU A 94 -8.59 8.11 -2.02
CA GLU A 94 -8.67 9.26 -2.92
C GLU A 94 -8.80 8.83 -4.39
N VAL A 95 -7.94 7.92 -4.85
CA VAL A 95 -7.93 7.45 -6.24
C VAL A 95 -9.19 6.65 -6.55
N VAL A 96 -9.53 5.64 -5.76
CA VAL A 96 -10.68 4.76 -5.98
C VAL A 96 -12.00 5.54 -6.02
N SER A 97 -12.14 6.60 -5.20
CA SER A 97 -13.35 7.44 -5.18
C SER A 97 -13.67 8.11 -6.52
N LYS A 98 -12.69 8.25 -7.42
CA LYS A 98 -12.84 8.86 -8.75
C LYS A 98 -13.41 7.90 -9.79
N PHE A 99 -13.46 6.60 -9.52
CA PHE A 99 -13.82 5.57 -10.50
C PHE A 99 -15.07 4.79 -10.08
N LYS A 100 -15.98 4.53 -11.03
CA LYS A 100 -17.16 3.67 -10.79
C LYS A 100 -16.83 2.18 -10.76
N LYS A 101 -15.76 1.79 -11.46
CA LYS A 101 -15.31 0.40 -11.56
C LYS A 101 -13.80 0.34 -11.37
N VAL A 102 -13.39 -0.58 -10.50
CA VAL A 102 -11.98 -0.85 -10.17
C VAL A 102 -11.72 -2.33 -10.37
N MET A 103 -10.67 -2.68 -11.10
CA MET A 103 -10.20 -4.05 -11.26
C MET A 103 -8.90 -4.23 -10.50
N VAL A 104 -8.86 -5.18 -9.57
CA VAL A 104 -7.63 -5.59 -8.90
C VAL A 104 -7.08 -6.82 -9.60
N SER A 105 -5.84 -6.77 -10.07
CA SER A 105 -5.18 -7.89 -10.74
C SER A 105 -3.95 -8.32 -9.95
N GLU A 106 -3.92 -9.59 -9.57
CA GLU A 106 -2.87 -10.21 -8.78
C GLU A 106 -2.67 -11.68 -9.19
N LEU A 107 -1.57 -12.28 -8.75
CA LEU A 107 -1.26 -13.70 -8.92
C LEU A 107 -1.01 -14.27 -7.52
N ASN A 108 -2.00 -14.99 -7.00
CA ASN A 108 -2.05 -15.49 -5.63
C ASN A 108 -2.38 -16.98 -5.58
#